data_AF-A0A937CZF3-F1
#
_entry.id   AF-A0A937CZF3-F1
#
_cell.length_a   1.000
_cell.length_b   1.000
_cell.length_c   1.000
_cell.angle_alpha   90.00
_cell.angle_beta   90.00
_cell.angle_gamma   90.00
#
_symmetry.space_group_name_H-M   'P 1'
#
loop_
_entity.id
_entity.type
_entity.pdbx_description
1 polymer ?
#
loop_
_entity_poly.entity_id
_entity_poly.type
_entity_poly.pdbx_seq_one_letter_code
_entity_poly.pdbx_strand_id
1 'polypeptide(L)' 'MPETEIPEPSSRDRTTLVKLRERQCRYVVSDGGSEAVFCGGRTKEGSSWCPWHRQLVYTKPPSGGAKAGRGFVLPRSG' A
#
# COMPACT_ATOMS: atom_id res chain seq x y z
N MET A 1 -17.27 20.85 -15.09
CA MET A 1 -16.46 20.65 -13.86
C MET A 1 -15.28 19.81 -14.30
N PRO A 2 -14.02 20.25 -14.30
CA PRO A 2 -12.94 19.35 -14.65
C PRO A 2 -12.87 18.28 -13.55
N GLU A 3 -13.29 17.05 -13.89
CA GLU A 3 -12.96 15.87 -13.11
C GLU A 3 -11.45 15.87 -12.93
N THR A 4 -11.01 16.17 -11.72
CA THR A 4 -9.58 16.25 -11.41
C THR A 4 -9.13 14.81 -11.31
N GLU A 5 -8.76 14.24 -12.45
CA GLU A 5 -8.11 12.95 -12.55
C GLU A 5 -6.87 12.97 -11.64
N ILE A 6 -6.96 12.24 -10.52
CA ILE A 6 -5.88 12.16 -9.55
C ILE A 6 -4.81 11.27 -10.20
N PRO A 7 -3.62 11.80 -10.55
CA PRO A 7 -2.62 11.01 -11.24
C PRO A 7 -2.09 9.90 -10.32
N GLU A 8 -1.73 8.77 -10.92
CA GLU A 8 -1.07 7.68 -10.21
C GLU A 8 0.21 8.18 -9.52
N PRO A 9 0.44 7.84 -8.25
CA PRO A 9 1.62 8.28 -7.54
C PRO A 9 2.87 7.66 -8.18
N SER A 10 3.86 8.51 -8.45
CA SER A 10 5.11 8.07 -9.05
C SER A 10 5.84 7.08 -8.13
N SER A 11 6.41 6.04 -8.74
CA SER A 11 7.23 5.03 -8.06
C SER A 11 8.46 5.58 -7.34
N ARG A 12 8.78 6.85 -7.56
CA ARG A 12 9.94 7.55 -7.03
C ARG A 12 9.86 7.79 -5.52
N ASP A 13 8.64 7.84 -4.97
CA ASP A 13 8.41 8.04 -3.54
C ASP A 13 8.35 6.71 -2.75
N ARG A 14 8.51 5.57 -3.43
CA ARG A 14 8.43 4.24 -2.80
C ARG A 14 9.48 4.10 -1.71
N THR A 15 9.07 3.56 -0.58
CA THR A 15 9.91 3.47 0.62
C THR A 15 9.64 2.19 1.39
N THR A 16 10.53 1.81 2.30
CA THR A 16 10.35 0.65 3.18
C THR A 16 9.74 1.08 4.52
N LEU A 17 9.23 0.13 5.30
CA LEU A 17 8.63 0.41 6.61
C LEU A 17 9.56 1.24 7.51
N VAL A 18 10.86 0.92 7.49
CA VAL A 18 11.89 1.58 8.29
C VAL A 18 12.10 3.03 7.89
N LYS A 19 11.89 3.37 6.62
CA LYS A 19 12.07 4.72 6.08
C LYS A 19 10.77 5.53 6.01
N LEU A 20 9.64 4.95 6.37
CA LEU A 20 8.32 5.56 6.30
C LEU A 20 8.15 6.59 7.42
N ARG A 21 7.84 7.84 7.06
CA ARG A 21 7.63 8.96 7.99
C ARG A 21 6.15 9.28 8.19
N GLU A 22 5.89 10.20 9.10
CA GLU A 22 4.59 10.86 9.21
C GLU A 22 4.17 11.50 7.88
N ARG A 23 2.85 11.57 7.63
CA ARG A 23 2.27 12.12 6.39
C ARG A 23 2.71 11.42 5.08
N GLN A 24 3.15 10.16 5.16
CA GLN A 24 3.46 9.33 3.99
C GLN A 24 2.49 8.15 3.82
N CYS A 25 2.24 7.81 2.55
CA CYS A 25 1.26 6.81 2.18
C CYS A 25 1.72 5.42 2.56
N ARG A 26 0.89 4.73 3.36
CA ARG A 26 1.16 3.39 3.89
C ARG A 26 0.61 2.26 3.02
N TYR A 27 0.25 2.54 1.77
CA TYR A 27 -0.23 1.49 0.87
C TYR A 27 0.93 0.59 0.44
N VAL A 28 0.79 -0.72 0.65
CA VAL A 28 1.81 -1.71 0.26
C VAL A 28 1.69 -1.97 -1.24
N VAL A 29 2.72 -1.60 -2.00
CA VAL A 29 2.78 -1.80 -3.46
C VAL A 29 3.49 -3.10 -3.83
N SER A 30 4.30 -3.67 -2.93
CA SER A 30 4.94 -4.97 -3.09
C SER A 30 5.31 -5.54 -1.72
N ASP A 31 5.01 -6.83 -1.48
CA ASP A 31 5.39 -7.54 -0.24
C ASP A 31 6.17 -8.84 -0.51
N GLY A 32 6.48 -9.17 -1.76
CA GLY A 32 7.01 -10.47 -2.18
C GLY A 32 8.50 -10.73 -1.92
N GLY A 33 9.13 -10.03 -0.97
CA GLY A 33 10.58 -10.14 -0.70
C GLY A 33 10.92 -10.05 0.78
N SER A 34 12.17 -9.71 1.09
CA SER A 34 12.64 -9.51 2.47
C SER A 34 12.08 -8.25 3.14
N GLU A 35 11.59 -7.29 2.35
CA GLU A 35 11.11 -6.00 2.82
C GLU A 35 9.81 -5.61 2.11
N ALA A 36 8.81 -5.17 2.87
CA ALA A 36 7.60 -4.58 2.31
C ALA A 36 7.89 -3.19 1.74
N VAL A 37 7.45 -2.96 0.50
CA VAL A 37 7.55 -1.68 -0.20
C VAL A 37 6.23 -0.95 -0.12
N PHE A 38 6.29 0.28 0.38
CA PHE A 38 5.17 1.19 0.55
C PHE A 38 5.18 2.26 -0.53
N CYS A 39 4.02 2.81 -0.85
CA CYS A 39 3.87 3.92 -1.80
C CYS A 39 4.71 5.14 -1.41
N GLY A 40 4.73 5.52 -0.12
CA GLY A 40 5.54 6.63 0.40
C GLY A 40 5.17 8.04 -0.09
N GLY A 41 4.24 8.16 -1.04
CA GLY A 41 3.72 9.44 -1.52
C GLY A 41 3.06 10.26 -0.41
N ARG A 42 3.01 11.60 -0.59
CA ARG A 42 2.46 12.51 0.43
C ARG A 42 0.97 12.24 0.69
N THR A 43 0.60 12.16 1.97
CA THR A 43 -0.80 12.05 2.38
C THR A 43 -1.38 13.41 2.75
N LYS A 44 -2.70 13.51 2.65
CA LYS A 44 -3.44 14.67 3.18
C LYS A 44 -3.52 14.56 4.71
N GLU A 45 -3.66 15.70 5.39
CA GLU A 45 -3.87 15.77 6.83
C GLU A 45 -4.97 14.78 7.29
N GLY A 46 -4.67 13.99 8.32
CA GLY A 46 -5.57 12.97 8.85
C GLY A 46 -5.74 11.71 7.99
N SER A 47 -4.99 11.56 6.89
CA SER A 47 -5.04 10.38 6.02
C SER A 47 -3.75 9.56 6.09
N SER A 48 -3.90 8.23 6.14
CA SER A 48 -2.79 7.27 5.97
C SER A 48 -2.50 6.93 4.50
N TRP A 49 -3.34 7.41 3.57
CA TRP A 49 -3.23 7.15 2.13
C TRP A 49 -3.14 8.45 1.33
N CYS A 50 -2.36 8.42 0.25
CA CYS A 50 -2.34 9.50 -0.73
C CYS A 50 -3.69 9.56 -1.47
N PRO A 51 -4.04 10.69 -2.13
CA PRO A 51 -5.34 10.84 -2.78
C PRO A 51 -5.72 9.69 -3.72
N TRP A 52 -4.74 9.14 -4.44
CA TRP A 52 -4.93 8.01 -5.35
C TRP A 52 -5.20 6.68 -4.62
N HIS A 53 -4.31 6.27 -3.71
CA HIS A 53 -4.50 5.04 -2.93
C HIS A 53 -5.70 5.13 -1.97
N ARG A 54 -6.10 6.34 -1.60
CA ARG A 54 -7.30 6.58 -0.81
C ARG A 54 -8.55 6.16 -1.60
N GLN A 55 -8.58 6.37 -2.91
CA GLN A 55 -9.68 5.86 -3.75
C GLN A 55 -9.70 4.34 -3.67
N LEU A 56 -8.59 3.66 -3.92
CA LEU A 56 -8.52 2.19 -3.86
C LEU A 56 -8.94 1.57 -2.52
N VAL A 57 -8.68 2.26 -1.40
CA VAL A 57 -9.03 1.76 -0.06
C VAL A 57 -10.51 1.96 0.27
N TYR A 58 -11.10 3.10 -0.14
CA TYR A 58 -12.49 3.44 0.20
C TYR A 58 -13.51 3.08 -0.90
N THR A 59 -13.08 2.95 -2.15
CA THR A 59 -13.85 2.30 -3.21
C THR A 59 -13.55 0.81 -3.13
N LYS A 60 -14.58 -0.03 -2.92
CA LYS A 60 -14.50 -1.51 -2.89
C LYS A 60 -13.43 -2.05 -3.87
N PRO A 61 -12.61 -3.05 -3.50
CA PRO A 61 -11.37 -3.36 -4.21
C PRO A 61 -11.64 -3.92 -5.62
N PRO A 62 -10.80 -3.61 -6.63
CA PRO A 62 -10.56 -4.59 -7.67
C PRO A 62 -9.91 -5.79 -6.98
N SER A 63 -10.62 -6.91 -6.99
CA SER A 63 -10.21 -8.22 -6.52
C SER A 63 -8.79 -8.55 -6.97
N GLY A 64 -7.82 -8.39 -6.08
CA GLY A 64 -6.40 -8.63 -6.31
C GLY A 64 -5.68 -8.48 -4.98
N GLY A 65 -6.09 -9.21 -3.94
CA GLY A 65 -5.77 -10.63 -3.95
C GLY A 65 -4.26 -10.76 -3.94
N ALA A 66 -3.65 -10.35 -2.84
CA ALA A 66 -2.32 -10.79 -2.45
C ALA A 66 -2.19 -12.25 -2.85
N LYS A 67 -1.23 -12.57 -3.70
CA LYS A 67 -0.95 -13.95 -4.08
C LYS A 67 -0.52 -14.67 -2.81
N ALA A 68 -1.49 -15.29 -2.14
CA ALA A 68 -1.26 -16.28 -1.11
C ALA A 68 -0.37 -17.36 -1.72
N GLY A 69 0.76 -17.64 -1.08
CA GLY A 69 1.60 -18.73 -1.55
C GLY A 69 3.00 -18.78 -0.96
N ARG A 70 3.11 -18.96 0.37
CA ARG A 70 4.05 -19.93 0.94
C ARG A 70 3.71 -20.21 2.40
N GLY A 71 3.47 -21.48 2.68
CA GLY A 71 2.68 -21.99 3.80
C GLY A 71 3.32 -21.80 5.17
N PHE A 72 2.45 -21.58 6.15
CA PHE A 72 2.73 -21.75 7.56
C PHE A 72 2.28 -23.18 7.94
N VAL A 73 3.24 -24.10 8.10
CA VAL A 73 2.97 -25.43 8.67
C VAL A 73 2.85 -25.26 10.19
N LEU A 74 1.64 -25.46 10.72
CA LEU A 74 1.42 -25.59 12.16
C LEU A 74 1.95 -26.96 12.61
N PRO A 75 2.84 -27.06 13.61
CA PRO A 75 3.25 -28.35 14.16
C PRO A 75 2.07 -28.97 14.92
N ARG A 76 1.79 -30.25 14.61
CA ARG A 76 0.79 -31.05 15.33
C ARG A 76 1.39 -31.50 16.66
N SER A 77 0.90 -30.97 17.77
CA SER A 77 1.18 -31.52 19.09
C SER A 77 0.50 -32.89 19.21
N GLY A 78 1.29 -33.92 19.51
CA GLY A 78 0.86 -35.26 19.90
C GLY A 78 1.34 -35.58 21.31
#